data_AF-A0AAT9H1D8-F1
#
_entry.id   AF-A0AAT9H1D8-F1
#
_cell.length_a   1.000
_cell.length_b   1.000
_cell.length_c   1.000
_cell.angle_alpha   90.00
_cell.angle_beta   90.00
_cell.angle_gamma   90.00
#
_symmetry.space_group_name_H-M   'P 1'
#
loop_
_entity.id
_entity.type
_entity.pdbx_description
1 polymer ?
#
loop_
_entity_poly.entity_id
_entity_poly.type
_entity_poly.pdbx_seq_one_letter_code
_entity_poly.pdbx_strand_id
1 'polypeptide(L)'
;MAQLIQEKLDIDTLSILYPELDTIEVKVTVFPNSTMKFEPQFPKDSVAYDTIKIDSILHARLVDFPKVNPALKRGIPVKTQFILPVILKAKEKK
;
A
#
# COMPACT_ATOMS: atom_id res chain seq x y z
N MET A 1 7.29 9.00 -2.76
CA MET A 1 6.06 8.31 -2.30
C MET A 1 6.22 6.80 -2.32
N ALA A 2 6.44 6.19 -3.49
CA ALA A 2 6.60 4.73 -3.60
C ALA A 2 7.70 4.16 -2.66
N GLN A 3 8.85 4.83 -2.60
CA GLN A 3 9.96 4.44 -1.71
C GLN A 3 9.59 4.50 -0.22
N LEU A 4 8.89 5.56 0.23
CA LEU A 4 8.45 5.69 1.62
C LEU A 4 7.40 4.63 2.00
N ILE A 5 6.50 4.29 1.06
CA ILE A 5 5.54 3.20 1.23
C ILE A 5 6.28 1.87 1.35
N GLN A 6 7.29 1.65 0.50
CA GLN A 6 8.13 0.47 0.53
C GLN A 6 8.89 0.37 1.86
N GLU A 7 9.55 1.43 2.34
CA GLU A 7 10.25 1.46 3.63
C GLU A 7 9.34 1.18 4.83
N LYS A 8 8.10 1.69 4.81
CA LYS A 8 7.10 1.42 5.87
C LYS A 8 6.59 -0.02 5.86
N LEU A 9 6.63 -0.70 4.71
CA LEU A 9 6.15 -2.07 4.51
C LEU A 9 7.28 -3.12 4.53
N ASP A 10 8.53 -2.72 4.33
CA ASP A 10 9.75 -3.56 4.34
C ASP A 10 10.09 -4.13 5.73
N ILE A 11 9.39 -3.66 6.78
CA ILE A 11 9.56 -4.13 8.16
C ILE A 11 8.84 -5.48 8.36
N ASP A 12 9.43 -6.51 7.75
CA ASP A 12 9.49 -7.94 8.10
C ASP A 12 8.17 -8.73 8.33
N THR A 13 7.02 -8.11 8.55
CA THR A 13 5.83 -8.84 9.06
C THR A 13 5.08 -9.59 7.96
N LEU A 14 4.91 -8.97 6.79
CA LEU A 14 4.14 -9.59 5.68
C LEU A 14 4.94 -10.67 4.96
N SER A 15 6.24 -10.47 4.72
CA SER A 15 7.10 -11.46 4.06
C SER A 15 7.33 -12.71 4.92
N ILE A 16 7.27 -12.60 6.25
CA ILE A 16 7.35 -13.77 7.15
C ILE A 16 6.02 -14.55 7.16
N LEU A 17 4.88 -13.84 7.17
CA LEU A 17 3.56 -14.47 7.25
C LEU A 17 3.07 -15.04 5.91
N TYR A 18 3.50 -14.44 4.81
CA TYR A 18 3.08 -14.80 3.45
C TYR A 18 4.30 -14.87 2.52
N PRO A 19 5.14 -15.92 2.65
CA PRO A 19 6.36 -16.07 1.85
C PRO A 19 6.09 -16.26 0.35
N GLU A 20 4.88 -16.68 -0.04
CA GLU A 20 4.46 -16.84 -1.44
C GLU A 20 3.95 -15.54 -2.07
N LEU A 21 3.85 -14.45 -1.29
CA LEU A 21 3.32 -13.16 -1.71
C LEU A 21 4.47 -12.18 -2.01
N ASP A 22 5.02 -12.23 -3.22
CA ASP A 22 6.15 -11.38 -3.62
C ASP A 22 5.77 -9.90 -3.84
N THR A 23 4.54 -9.62 -4.28
CA THR A 23 4.09 -8.27 -4.63
C THR A 23 2.62 -8.08 -4.27
N ILE A 24 2.30 -6.95 -3.62
CA ILE A 24 0.93 -6.51 -3.35
C ILE A 24 0.62 -5.30 -4.23
N GLU A 25 -0.51 -5.34 -4.91
CA GLU A 25 -1.05 -4.15 -5.58
C GLU A 25 -1.82 -3.30 -4.58
N VAL A 26 -1.37 -2.07 -4.31
CA VAL A 26 -2.06 -1.16 -3.39
C VAL A 26 -2.76 -0.07 -4.19
N LYS A 27 -4.09 -0.01 -4.11
CA LYS A 27 -4.85 1.12 -4.64
C LYS A 27 -4.70 2.28 -3.67
N VAL A 28 -4.06 3.34 -4.13
CA VAL A 28 -3.90 4.58 -3.39
C VAL A 28 -4.89 5.59 -3.92
N THR A 29 -5.71 6.15 -3.02
CA THR A 29 -6.62 7.25 -3.32
C THR A 29 -6.17 8.49 -2.58
N VAL A 30 -5.88 9.56 -3.32
CA VAL A 30 -5.59 10.89 -2.77
C VAL A 30 -6.81 11.76 -2.98
N PHE A 31 -7.40 12.24 -1.88
CA PHE A 31 -8.58 13.11 -1.92
C PHE A 31 -8.19 14.59 -2.03
N PRO A 32 -9.09 15.46 -2.53
CA PRO A 32 -8.85 16.90 -2.65
C PRO A 32 -8.51 17.63 -1.34
N ASN A 33 -8.88 17.04 -0.19
CA ASN A 33 -8.58 17.55 1.15
C ASN A 33 -7.24 17.01 1.71
N SER A 34 -6.38 16.48 0.85
CA SER A 34 -5.08 15.89 1.20
C SER A 34 -5.15 14.68 2.15
N THR A 35 -6.33 14.06 2.30
CA THR A 35 -6.43 12.75 2.95
C THR A 35 -6.12 11.64 1.96
N MET A 36 -5.63 10.51 2.47
CA MET A 36 -5.31 9.35 1.66
C MET A 36 -6.05 8.13 2.16
N LYS A 37 -6.39 7.24 1.23
CA LYS A 37 -6.89 5.90 1.53
C LYS A 37 -6.04 4.90 0.78
N PHE A 38 -5.64 3.85 1.49
CA PHE A 38 -4.90 2.74 0.93
C PHE A 38 -5.78 1.50 1.01
N GLU A 39 -5.92 0.78 -0.10
CA GLU A 39 -6.71 -0.44 -0.18
C GLU A 39 -5.87 -1.50 -0.90
N PRO A 40 -5.58 -2.65 -0.27
CA PRO A 40 -4.91 -3.73 -0.96
C PRO A 40 -5.84 -4.31 -2.05
N GLN A 41 -5.28 -4.58 -3.22
CA GLN A 41 -5.92 -5.31 -4.31
C GLN A 41 -5.24 -6.67 -4.43
N PHE A 42 -6.08 -7.70 -4.49
CA PHE A 42 -5.65 -9.08 -4.68
C PHE A 42 -6.26 -9.60 -5.98
N PRO A 43 -5.51 -10.40 -6.76
CA PRO A 43 -6.09 -11.11 -7.88
C PRO A 43 -7.22 -12.03 -7.38
N LYS A 44 -8.29 -12.20 -8.15
CA LYS A 44 -9.47 -12.97 -7.73
C LYS A 44 -9.15 -14.44 -7.38
N ASP A 45 -8.04 -14.95 -7.90
CA ASP A 45 -7.55 -16.31 -7.69
C ASP A 45 -6.77 -16.49 -6.36
N SER A 46 -6.53 -15.40 -5.62
CA SER A 46 -5.78 -15.39 -4.34
C SER A 46 -6.64 -15.77 -3.12
N VAL A 47 -7.42 -16.85 -3.24
CA VAL A 47 -8.28 -17.39 -2.18
C VAL A 47 -7.47 -17.85 -0.94
N ALA A 48 -6.14 -17.93 -1.05
CA ALA A 48 -5.23 -18.37 0.00
C ALA A 48 -4.84 -17.28 1.03
N TYR A 49 -5.07 -16.00 0.73
CA TYR A 49 -4.58 -14.92 1.59
C TYR A 49 -5.66 -14.34 2.51
N ASP A 50 -5.28 -14.18 3.77
CA ASP A 50 -6.10 -13.57 4.82
C ASP A 50 -6.14 -12.04 4.57
N THR A 51 -6.99 -11.62 3.63
CA THR A 51 -7.10 -10.22 3.17
C THR A 51 -7.35 -9.24 4.31
N ILE A 52 -8.05 -9.68 5.36
CA ILE A 52 -8.33 -8.91 6.58
C ILE A 52 -7.04 -8.59 7.36
N LYS A 53 -6.13 -9.57 7.47
CA LYS A 53 -4.85 -9.36 8.17
C LYS A 53 -3.95 -8.43 7.39
N ILE A 54 -3.90 -8.59 6.07
CA ILE A 54 -3.08 -7.74 5.20
C ILE A 54 -3.60 -6.30 5.22
N ASP A 55 -4.91 -6.10 5.13
CA ASP A 55 -5.53 -4.77 5.25
C ASP A 55 -5.22 -4.12 6.61
N SER A 56 -5.34 -4.89 7.70
CA SER A 56 -5.02 -4.40 9.05
C SER A 56 -3.55 -4.00 9.20
N ILE A 57 -2.62 -4.81 8.69
CA ILE A 57 -1.17 -4.51 8.74
C ILE A 57 -0.88 -3.26 7.91
N LEU A 58 -1.46 -3.17 6.71
CA LEU A 58 -1.26 -2.05 5.81
C LEU A 58 -1.80 -0.75 6.42
N HIS A 59 -2.97 -0.78 7.04
CA HIS A 59 -3.54 0.35 7.76
C HIS A 59 -2.65 0.75 8.96
N ALA A 60 -2.21 -0.22 9.77
CA ALA A 60 -1.36 0.05 10.93
C ALA A 60 0.00 0.66 10.56
N ARG A 61 0.58 0.30 9.40
CA ARG A 61 1.87 0.85 8.94
C ARG A 61 1.75 2.19 8.22
N LEU A 62 0.61 2.45 7.58
CA LEU A 62 0.38 3.65 6.78
C LEU A 62 -0.46 4.72 7.51
N VAL A 63 -0.85 4.49 8.78
CA VAL A 63 -1.58 5.48 9.59
C VAL A 63 -0.78 6.78 9.77
N ASP A 64 0.54 6.68 9.92
CA ASP A 64 1.46 7.82 10.07
C ASP A 64 2.02 8.31 8.72
N PHE A 65 1.35 8.01 7.60
CA PHE A 65 1.84 8.44 6.29
C PHE A 65 1.72 9.96 6.15
N PRO A 66 2.79 10.67 5.74
CA PRO A 66 2.78 12.12 5.63
C PRO A 66 1.75 12.58 4.61
N LYS A 67 1.03 13.67 4.89
CA LYS A 67 0.03 14.23 3.98
C LYS A 67 0.64 14.49 2.60
N VAL A 68 -0.13 14.16 1.56
CA VAL A 68 0.27 14.36 0.17
C VAL A 68 -0.70 15.32 -0.49
N ASN A 69 -0.16 16.27 -1.25
CA ASN A 69 -0.96 17.21 -2.00
C ASN A 69 -1.68 16.51 -3.16
N PRO A 70 -3.00 16.73 -3.33
CA PRO A 70 -3.75 16.17 -4.44
C PRO A 70 -3.24 16.70 -5.78
N ALA A 71 -3.48 15.94 -6.84
CA ALA A 71 -3.23 16.43 -8.19
C ALA A 71 -4.13 17.63 -8.46
N LEU A 72 -3.60 18.60 -9.22
CA LEU A 72 -4.34 19.79 -9.63
C LEU A 72 -4.77 19.62 -11.09
N LYS A 73 -6.07 19.74 -11.35
CA LYS A 73 -6.61 19.87 -12.70
C LYS A 73 -7.04 21.32 -12.89
N ARG A 74 -6.24 22.09 -13.64
CA ARG A 74 -6.44 23.53 -13.86
C ARG A 74 -6.51 24.35 -12.56
N GLY A 75 -5.64 24.04 -11.60
CA GLY A 75 -5.59 24.72 -10.30
C GLY A 75 -6.60 24.22 -9.27
N ILE A 76 -7.50 23.31 -9.65
CA ILE A 76 -8.49 22.73 -8.73
C ILE A 76 -7.98 21.36 -8.25
N PRO A 77 -7.92 21.10 -6.93
CA PRO A 77 -7.53 19.79 -6.41
C PRO A 77 -8.57 18.73 -6.80
N VAL A 78 -8.09 17.63 -7.37
CA VAL A 78 -8.93 16.53 -7.82
C VAL A 78 -8.59 15.22 -7.11
N LYS A 79 -9.62 14.37 -6.96
CA LYS A 79 -9.42 13.00 -6.49
C LYS A 79 -8.56 12.25 -7.49
N THR A 80 -7.47 11.67 -7.01
CA THR A 80 -6.53 10.89 -7.84
C THR A 80 -6.47 9.48 -7.30
N GLN A 81 -6.51 8.50 -8.20
CA GLN A 81 -6.40 7.09 -7.85
C GLN A 81 -5.35 6.44 -8.74
N PHE A 82 -4.48 5.65 -8.14
CA PHE A 82 -3.47 4.89 -8.86
C PHE A 82 -3.20 3.58 -8.13
N ILE A 83 -2.66 2.62 -8.88
CA ILE A 83 -2.24 1.32 -8.35
C ILE A 83 -0.73 1.37 -8.20
N LEU A 84 -0.26 1.06 -7.00
CA LEU A 84 1.16 0.97 -6.69
C LEU A 84 1.52 -0.49 -6.40
N PRO A 85 2.35 -1.15 -7.23
CA PRO A 85 2.90 -2.44 -6.88
C PRO A 85 3.95 -2.25 -5.78
N VAL A 86 3.73 -2.86 -4.62
CA VAL A 86 4.68 -2.90 -3.51
C VAL A 86 5.30 -4.28 -3.44
N ILE A 87 6.60 -4.35 -3.68
CA ILE A 87 7.38 -5.58 -3.58
C ILE A 87 7.66 -5.86 -2.10
N LEU A 88 7.26 -7.03 -1.62
CA LEU A 88 7.51 -7.51 -0.28
C LEU A 88 8.79 -8.36 -0.29
N LYS A 89 9.96 -7.72 -0.24
CA LYS A 89 11.21 -8.50 -0.19
C LYS A 89 11.28 -9.25 1.15
N ALA A 90 11.20 -10.58 1.10
CA ALA A 90 11.70 -11.38 2.21
C ALA A 90 13.20 -11.09 2.31
N LYS A 91 13.66 -10.57 3.46
CA LYS A 91 15.09 -10.52 3.72
C LYS A 91 15.60 -11.95 3.65
N GLU A 92 16.39 -12.25 2.64
CA GLU A 92 17.19 -13.47 2.64
C GLU A 92 17.98 -13.49 3.94
N LYS A 93 17.74 -14.52 4.76
CA LYS A 93 18.57 -14.79 5.94
C LYS A 93 20.00 -15.01 5.42
N LYS A 94 20.85 -14.01 5.61
CA LYS A 94 22.30 -14.21 5.62
C LYS A 94 22.71 -14.92 6.90
#